data_AF-A0A5E6RBY9-F1
#
_entry.id   AF-A0A5E6RBY9-F1
#
_cell.length_a   1.000
_cell.length_b   1.000
_cell.length_c   1.000
_cell.angle_alpha   90.00
_cell.angle_beta   90.00
_cell.angle_gamma   90.00
#
_symmetry.space_group_name_H-M   'P 1'
#
loop_
_entity.id
_entity.type
_entity.pdbx_description
1 polymer ?
#
loop_
_entity_poly.entity_id
_entity_poly.type
_entity_poly.pdbx_seq_one_letter_code
_entity_poly.pdbx_strand_id
1 'polypeptide(L)'
;MFGSPKERLDFYRREIQYETSILANRTDAYLAAQSFLVIAFASCMANLNPEWGKLFTLVVPPFLALLGLLSSLNAWPGIRAAYDIIDHWHFKQSELLRSEPLMGLAYDESPLFSEMESSHKGYRKSLLFSVRTPWIFATFWVVLGCYAVFIQVTNPGG
;
A
#
# COMPACT_ATOMS: atom_id res chain seq x y z
N MET A 1 -18.11 22.53 -19.48
CA MET A 1 -17.21 23.60 -19.02
C MET A 1 -17.58 23.90 -17.59
N PHE A 2 -16.64 23.88 -16.65
CA PHE A 2 -16.89 24.27 -15.25
C PHE A 2 -17.27 25.75 -15.20
N GLY A 3 -18.37 26.11 -14.53
CA GLY A 3 -18.95 27.46 -14.54
C GLY A 3 -18.33 28.38 -13.49
N SER A 4 -17.76 27.82 -12.41
CA SER A 4 -17.05 28.58 -11.39
C SER A 4 -15.75 27.91 -10.93
N PRO A 5 -14.75 28.67 -10.47
CA PRO A 5 -13.55 28.12 -9.83
C PRO A 5 -13.86 27.18 -8.65
N LYS A 6 -15.01 27.37 -7.98
CA LYS A 6 -15.47 26.54 -6.83
C LYS A 6 -15.84 25.14 -7.27
N GLU A 7 -16.55 25.04 -8.39
CA GLU A 7 -16.88 23.75 -8.99
C GLU A 7 -15.63 22.97 -9.42
N ARG A 8 -14.58 23.67 -9.88
CA ARG A 8 -13.30 23.03 -10.24
C ARG A 8 -12.60 22.46 -9.01
N LEU A 9 -12.58 23.21 -7.92
CA LEU A 9 -11.98 22.77 -6.65
C LEU A 9 -12.75 21.58 -6.04
N ASP A 10 -14.09 21.66 -6.02
CA ASP A 10 -14.95 20.58 -5.52
C ASP A 10 -14.86 19.33 -6.40
N PHE A 11 -14.62 19.49 -7.70
CA PHE A 11 -14.29 18.38 -8.60
C PHE A 11 -12.95 17.74 -8.24
N TYR A 12 -11.87 18.53 -8.10
CA TYR A 12 -10.55 18.00 -7.74
C TYR A 12 -10.56 17.27 -6.38
N ARG A 13 -11.27 17.81 -5.37
CA ARG A 13 -11.41 17.14 -4.07
C ARG A 13 -12.14 15.81 -4.16
N ARG A 14 -13.23 15.74 -4.93
CA ARG A 14 -13.96 14.48 -5.16
C ARG A 14 -13.07 13.45 -5.84
N GLU A 15 -12.29 13.87 -6.82
CA GLU A 15 -11.38 12.98 -7.54
C GLU A 15 -10.26 12.46 -6.63
N ILE A 16 -9.65 13.34 -5.83
CA ILE A 16 -8.64 12.96 -4.84
C ILE A 16 -9.22 11.94 -3.84
N GLN A 17 -10.42 12.20 -3.30
CA GLN A 17 -11.08 11.28 -2.37
C GLN A 17 -11.39 9.93 -3.02
N TYR A 18 -11.87 9.94 -4.27
CA TYR A 18 -12.16 8.73 -5.04
C TYR A 18 -10.89 7.88 -5.25
N GLU A 19 -9.82 8.49 -5.74
CA GLU A 19 -8.55 7.80 -5.98
C GLU A 19 -7.90 7.31 -4.68
N THR A 20 -8.02 8.09 -3.59
CA THR A 20 -7.57 7.67 -2.25
C THR A 20 -8.33 6.43 -1.78
N SER A 21 -9.65 6.39 -1.98
CA SER A 21 -10.48 5.23 -1.61
C SER A 21 -10.11 4.00 -2.44
N ILE A 22 -9.83 4.16 -3.73
CA ILE A 22 -9.33 3.07 -4.58
C ILE A 22 -7.98 2.56 -4.07
N LEU A 23 -7.06 3.47 -3.75
CA LEU A 23 -5.74 3.11 -3.23
C LEU A 23 -5.83 2.38 -1.89
N ALA A 24 -6.69 2.84 -0.98
CA ALA A 24 -6.95 2.17 0.29
C ALA A 24 -7.50 0.75 0.08
N ASN A 25 -8.55 0.60 -0.73
CA ASN A 25 -9.13 -0.71 -1.04
C ASN A 25 -8.11 -1.69 -1.66
N ARG A 26 -7.24 -1.21 -2.57
CA ARG A 26 -6.16 -2.03 -3.14
C ARG A 26 -5.13 -2.43 -2.09
N THR A 27 -4.77 -1.51 -1.21
CA THR A 27 -3.83 -1.77 -0.11
C THR A 27 -4.40 -2.78 0.88
N ASP A 28 -5.68 -2.67 1.23
CA ASP A 28 -6.36 -3.58 2.14
C ASP A 28 -6.50 -4.98 1.55
N ALA A 29 -6.91 -5.09 0.28
CA ALA A 29 -6.95 -6.38 -0.42
C ALA A 29 -5.58 -7.06 -0.49
N TYR A 30 -4.53 -6.26 -0.73
CA TYR A 30 -3.15 -6.73 -0.70
C TYR A 30 -2.75 -7.23 0.70
N LEU A 31 -2.99 -6.44 1.75
CA LEU A 31 -2.68 -6.80 3.14
C LEU A 31 -3.43 -8.07 3.59
N ALA A 32 -4.69 -8.22 3.19
CA ALA A 32 -5.47 -9.42 3.43
C ALA A 32 -4.84 -10.66 2.76
N ALA A 33 -4.46 -10.55 1.49
CA ALA A 33 -3.77 -11.62 0.77
C ALA A 33 -2.42 -11.99 1.44
N GLN A 34 -1.63 -10.99 1.85
CA GLN A 34 -0.38 -11.23 2.59
C GLN A 34 -0.62 -11.95 3.92
N SER A 35 -1.66 -11.55 4.66
CA SER A 35 -2.02 -12.17 5.93
C SER A 35 -2.39 -13.65 5.75
N PHE A 36 -3.18 -13.99 4.72
CA PHE A 36 -3.49 -15.38 4.40
C PHE A 36 -2.23 -16.19 4.05
N LEU A 37 -1.32 -15.62 3.27
CA LEU A 37 -0.06 -16.28 2.92
C LEU A 37 0.81 -16.52 4.15
N VAL A 38 0.90 -15.57 5.08
CA VAL A 38 1.67 -15.73 6.33
C VAL A 38 1.10 -16.86 7.17
N ILE A 39 -0.23 -16.92 7.32
CA ILE A 39 -0.90 -18.01 8.05
C ILE A 39 -0.61 -19.35 7.38
N ALA A 40 -0.75 -19.45 6.06
CA ALA A 40 -0.46 -20.66 5.30
C ALA A 40 1.01 -21.09 5.46
N PHE A 41 1.95 -20.15 5.36
CA PHE A 41 3.38 -20.39 5.54
C PHE A 41 3.67 -20.95 6.93
N ALA A 42 3.18 -20.30 7.99
CA ALA A 42 3.38 -20.74 9.37
C ALA A 42 2.77 -22.13 9.60
N SER A 43 1.58 -22.39 9.04
CA SER A 43 0.90 -23.68 9.13
C SER A 43 1.70 -24.78 8.43
N CYS A 44 2.29 -24.50 7.27
CA CYS A 44 3.16 -25.43 6.57
C CYS A 44 4.45 -25.72 7.35
N MET A 45 5.05 -24.69 7.95
CA MET A 45 6.27 -24.81 8.77
C MET A 45 6.04 -25.58 10.08
N ALA A 46 4.82 -25.52 10.63
CA ALA A 46 4.43 -26.27 11.83
C ALA A 46 4.06 -27.74 11.54
N ASN A 47 4.23 -28.22 10.31
CA ASN A 47 3.89 -29.59 9.95
C ASN A 47 4.85 -30.60 10.59
N LEU A 48 4.33 -31.41 11.51
CA LEU A 48 5.07 -32.44 12.25
C LEU A 48 4.88 -33.86 11.68
N ASN A 49 4.35 -33.98 10.46
CA ASN A 49 4.14 -35.29 9.86
C ASN A 49 5.48 -36.04 9.65
N PRO A 50 5.67 -37.24 10.23
CA PRO A 50 6.95 -37.94 10.18
C PRO A 50 7.28 -38.53 8.80
N GLU A 51 6.27 -38.79 7.96
CA GLU A 51 6.46 -39.44 6.65
C GLU A 51 6.83 -38.43 5.56
N TRP A 52 6.10 -37.32 5.47
CA TRP A 52 6.25 -36.36 4.37
C TRP A 52 6.48 -34.91 4.83
N GLY A 53 6.53 -34.65 6.15
CA GLY A 53 6.68 -33.32 6.70
C GLY A 53 7.97 -32.62 6.29
N LYS A 54 9.10 -33.34 6.22
CA LYS A 54 10.40 -32.78 5.78
C LYS A 54 10.38 -32.33 4.32
N LEU A 55 9.91 -33.18 3.42
CA LEU A 55 9.78 -32.83 2.00
C LEU A 55 8.79 -31.67 1.80
N PHE A 56 7.69 -31.68 2.54
CA PHE A 56 6.68 -30.63 2.45
C PHE A 56 7.19 -29.28 2.94
N THR A 57 7.86 -29.25 4.10
CA THR A 57 8.47 -28.03 4.67
C THR A 57 9.66 -27.51 3.86
N LEU A 58 10.31 -28.36 3.08
CA LEU A 58 11.37 -27.95 2.15
C LEU A 58 10.83 -27.30 0.86
N VAL A 59 9.66 -27.72 0.37
CA VAL A 59 9.14 -27.26 -0.94
C VAL A 59 8.06 -26.19 -0.79
N VAL A 60 7.06 -26.43 0.06
CA VAL A 60 5.85 -25.61 0.11
C VAL A 60 6.10 -24.24 0.74
N PRO A 61 6.77 -24.11 1.91
CA PRO A 61 7.05 -22.79 2.49
C PRO A 61 7.92 -21.88 1.60
N PRO A 62 9.02 -22.35 0.97
CA PRO A 62 9.77 -21.52 0.02
C PRO A 62 8.95 -21.10 -1.21
N PHE A 63 8.07 -21.98 -1.71
CA PHE A 63 7.15 -21.63 -2.79
C PHE A 63 6.15 -20.54 -2.36
N LEU A 64 5.56 -20.66 -1.17
CA LEU A 64 4.67 -19.63 -0.61
C LEU A 64 5.41 -18.31 -0.39
N ALA A 65 6.67 -18.36 0.07
CA ALA A 65 7.50 -17.17 0.23
C ALA A 65 7.80 -16.50 -1.12
N LEU A 66 8.10 -17.28 -2.16
CA LEU A 66 8.27 -16.75 -3.52
C LEU A 66 6.97 -16.11 -4.03
N LEU A 67 5.81 -16.72 -3.78
CA LEU A 67 4.51 -16.16 -4.15
C LEU A 67 4.24 -14.85 -3.38
N GLY A 68 4.56 -14.79 -2.10
CA GLY A 68 4.53 -13.57 -1.30
C GLY A 68 5.41 -12.45 -1.87
N LEU A 69 6.64 -12.78 -2.29
CA LEU A 69 7.53 -11.84 -2.95
C LEU A 69 6.99 -11.35 -4.30
N LEU A 70 6.56 -12.27 -5.17
CA LEU A 70 6.03 -11.93 -6.50
C LEU A 70 4.74 -11.10 -6.41
N SER A 71 3.85 -11.42 -5.49
CA SER A 71 2.63 -10.63 -5.24
C SER A 71 2.96 -9.23 -4.71
N SER A 72 4.00 -9.09 -3.87
CA SER A 72 4.52 -7.80 -3.43
C SER A 72 5.04 -6.95 -4.60
N LEU A 73 5.85 -7.55 -5.48
CA LEU A 73 6.39 -6.88 -6.66
C LEU A 73 5.30 -6.48 -7.66
N ASN A 74 4.26 -7.30 -7.81
CA ASN A 74 3.14 -7.00 -8.71
C ASN A 74 2.19 -5.93 -8.15
N ALA A 75 2.02 -5.85 -6.82
CA ALA A 75 1.19 -4.83 -6.19
C ALA A 75 1.82 -3.43 -6.26
N TRP A 76 3.15 -3.35 -6.22
CA TRP A 76 3.92 -2.11 -6.27
C TRP A 76 3.53 -1.14 -7.40
N PRO A 77 3.56 -1.51 -8.69
CA PRO A 77 3.22 -0.59 -9.78
C PRO A 77 1.78 -0.09 -9.70
N GLY A 78 0.84 -0.93 -9.26
CA GLY A 78 -0.57 -0.55 -9.11
C GLY A 78 -0.82 0.47 -8.00
N ILE A 79 -0.09 0.37 -6.89
CA ILE A 79 -0.11 1.33 -5.78
C ILE A 79 0.60 2.62 -6.18
N ARG A 80 1.76 2.51 -6.86
CA ARG A 80 2.53 3.66 -7.32
C ARG A 80 1.78 4.50 -8.36
N ALA A 81 1.13 3.87 -9.34
CA ALA A 81 0.36 4.60 -10.34
C ALA A 81 -0.80 5.41 -9.72
N ALA A 82 -1.51 4.83 -8.76
CA ALA A 82 -2.57 5.53 -8.03
C ALA A 82 -2.01 6.69 -7.18
N TYR A 83 -0.86 6.50 -6.55
CA TYR A 83 -0.15 7.58 -5.84
C TYR A 83 0.20 8.73 -6.79
N ASP A 84 0.74 8.44 -7.98
CA ASP A 84 1.14 9.47 -8.96
C ASP A 84 -0.09 10.25 -9.47
N ILE A 85 -1.24 9.60 -9.65
CA ILE A 85 -2.51 10.26 -10.03
C ILE A 85 -2.97 11.21 -8.93
N ILE A 86 -2.95 10.76 -7.67
CA ILE A 86 -3.34 11.57 -6.51
C ILE A 86 -2.43 12.81 -6.41
N ASP A 87 -1.11 12.62 -6.53
CA ASP A 87 -0.13 13.72 -6.47
C ASP A 87 -0.37 14.73 -7.61
N HIS A 88 -0.71 14.26 -8.82
CA HIS A 88 -1.07 15.13 -9.95
C HIS A 88 -2.33 15.97 -9.70
N TRP A 89 -3.36 15.39 -9.09
CA TRP A 89 -4.57 16.14 -8.73
C TRP A 89 -4.30 17.16 -7.63
N HIS A 90 -3.44 16.83 -6.67
CA HIS A 90 -2.97 17.79 -5.67
C HIS A 90 -2.17 18.93 -6.27
N PHE A 91 -1.29 18.63 -7.23
CA PHE A 91 -0.54 19.65 -7.94
C PHE A 91 -1.49 20.65 -8.63
N LYS A 92 -2.49 20.15 -9.39
CA LYS A 92 -3.51 20.99 -10.02
C LYS A 92 -4.32 21.82 -9.03
N GLN A 93 -4.65 21.24 -7.88
CA GLN A 93 -5.34 21.95 -6.81
C GLN A 93 -4.49 23.10 -6.26
N SER A 94 -3.20 22.84 -6.00
CA SER A 94 -2.27 23.85 -5.49
C SER A 94 -2.01 24.98 -6.50
N GLU A 95 -1.94 24.65 -7.79
CA GLU A 95 -1.75 25.62 -8.86
C GLU A 95 -2.98 26.52 -9.04
N LEU A 96 -4.19 25.96 -8.94
CA LEU A 96 -5.44 26.71 -8.97
C LEU A 96 -5.51 27.72 -7.81
N LEU A 97 -5.25 27.26 -6.59
CA LEU A 97 -5.26 28.12 -5.38
C LEU A 97 -4.22 29.23 -5.45
N ARG A 98 -3.04 28.94 -6.00
CA ARG A 98 -1.98 29.95 -6.21
C ARG A 98 -2.33 30.96 -7.31
N SER A 99 -3.07 30.55 -8.34
CA SER A 99 -3.49 31.43 -9.44
C SER A 99 -4.68 32.33 -9.08
N GLU A 100 -5.53 31.92 -8.14
CA GLU A 100 -6.72 32.68 -7.70
C GLU A 100 -6.74 32.86 -6.17
N PRO A 101 -5.89 33.74 -5.61
CA PRO A 101 -5.72 33.87 -4.15
C PRO A 101 -6.96 34.43 -3.42
N LEU A 102 -7.81 35.21 -4.11
CA LEU A 102 -9.11 35.68 -3.58
C LEU A 102 -10.04 34.51 -3.22
N MET A 103 -9.85 33.38 -3.88
CA MET A 103 -10.66 32.20 -3.68
C MET A 103 -10.24 31.37 -2.45
N GLY A 104 -8.94 31.34 -2.15
CA GLY A 104 -8.42 30.79 -0.90
C GLY A 104 -8.96 31.57 0.30
N LEU A 105 -8.89 32.91 0.23
CA LEU A 105 -9.38 33.81 1.28
C LEU A 105 -10.89 33.67 1.56
N ALA A 106 -11.72 33.57 0.51
CA ALA A 106 -13.17 33.39 0.66
C ALA A 106 -13.57 32.02 1.26
N TYR A 107 -12.67 31.03 1.23
CA TYR A 107 -12.88 29.70 1.81
C TYR A 107 -12.32 29.58 3.24
N ASP A 108 -11.24 30.30 3.54
CA ASP A 108 -10.58 30.35 4.86
C ASP A 108 -11.44 31.04 5.93
N GLU A 109 -12.45 31.84 5.53
CA GLU A 109 -13.44 32.43 6.44
C GLU A 109 -14.43 31.42 7.02
N SER A 110 -14.46 30.19 6.52
CA SER A 110 -15.17 29.09 7.17
C SER A 110 -14.24 28.41 8.19
N PRO A 111 -14.51 28.51 9.50
CA PRO A 111 -13.63 27.97 10.55
C PRO A 111 -13.45 26.44 10.49
N LEU A 112 -14.19 25.73 9.64
CA LEU A 112 -14.07 24.29 9.40
C LEU A 112 -13.07 23.92 8.28
N PHE A 113 -12.61 24.89 7.50
CA PHE A 113 -11.82 24.66 6.27
C PHE A 113 -10.54 25.51 6.23
N SER A 114 -9.92 25.75 7.38
CA SER A 114 -8.64 26.47 7.39
C SER A 114 -7.56 25.67 6.65
N GLU A 115 -6.77 26.34 5.80
CA GLU A 115 -5.62 25.69 5.11
C GLU A 115 -4.68 24.99 6.11
N MET A 116 -4.61 25.48 7.35
CA MET A 116 -3.80 24.96 8.44
C MET A 116 -4.22 23.55 8.89
N GLU A 117 -5.52 23.24 8.87
CA GLU A 117 -6.05 21.94 9.31
C GLU A 117 -6.04 20.90 8.18
N SER A 118 -5.98 21.36 6.92
CA SER A 118 -5.65 20.54 5.76
C SER A 118 -4.16 20.19 5.76
N SER A 119 -3.73 19.37 6.73
CA SER A 119 -2.33 18.97 6.88
C SER A 119 -1.85 18.16 5.67
N HIS A 120 -1.39 18.88 4.64
CA HIS A 120 -0.73 18.38 3.44
C HIS A 120 0.45 17.46 3.81
N LYS A 121 1.02 17.64 5.01
CA LYS A 121 2.08 16.80 5.59
C LYS A 121 1.57 15.49 6.20
N GLY A 122 0.40 15.47 6.84
CA GLY A 122 -0.18 14.25 7.42
C GLY A 122 -0.67 13.28 6.35
N TYR A 123 -1.35 13.80 5.34
CA TYR A 123 -1.91 13.00 4.25
C TYR A 123 -0.83 12.38 3.35
N ARG A 124 0.20 13.15 2.96
CA ARG A 124 1.35 12.61 2.19
C ARG A 124 2.09 11.51 2.96
N LYS A 125 2.16 11.61 4.29
CA LYS A 125 2.74 10.55 5.14
C LYS A 125 1.89 9.28 5.12
N SER A 126 0.56 9.39 5.15
CA SER A 126 -0.35 8.25 5.05
C SER A 126 -0.23 7.54 3.69
N LEU A 127 -0.18 8.30 2.60
CA LEU A 127 0.02 7.75 1.25
C LEU A 127 1.39 7.07 1.08
N LEU A 128 2.44 7.64 1.68
CA LEU A 128 3.79 7.05 1.67
C LEU A 128 3.84 5.71 2.42
N PHE A 129 2.92 5.43 3.36
CA PHE A 129 2.83 4.13 3.99
C PHE A 129 2.42 3.06 2.97
N SER A 130 1.32 3.28 2.23
CA SER A 130 0.84 2.35 1.20
C SER A 130 1.91 2.02 0.15
N VAL A 131 2.70 3.02 -0.25
CA VAL A 131 3.84 2.88 -1.18
C VAL A 131 4.96 2.02 -0.56
N ARG A 132 5.28 2.17 0.73
CA ARG A 132 6.36 1.37 1.35
C ARG A 132 5.96 -0.07 1.65
N THR A 133 4.68 -0.34 1.87
CA THR A 133 4.16 -1.64 2.31
C THR A 133 4.59 -2.81 1.40
N PRO A 134 4.50 -2.74 0.05
CA PRO A 134 5.00 -3.82 -0.82
C PRO A 134 6.47 -4.16 -0.62
N TRP A 135 7.34 -3.18 -0.41
CA TRP A 135 8.78 -3.41 -0.20
C TRP A 135 9.08 -4.04 1.15
N ILE A 136 8.33 -3.66 2.18
CA ILE A 136 8.43 -4.27 3.52
C ILE A 136 8.08 -5.75 3.43
N PHE A 137 6.96 -6.09 2.79
CA PHE A 137 6.53 -7.48 2.62
C PHE A 137 7.46 -8.27 1.70
N ALA A 138 7.96 -7.67 0.61
CA ALA A 138 8.96 -8.31 -0.25
C ALA A 138 10.21 -8.73 0.55
N THR A 139 10.73 -7.83 1.38
CA THR A 139 11.88 -8.10 2.26
C THR A 139 11.56 -9.18 3.28
N PHE A 140 10.39 -9.08 3.91
CA PHE A 140 9.90 -10.07 4.87
C PHE A 140 9.82 -11.48 4.25
N TRP A 141 9.31 -11.60 3.03
CA TRP A 141 9.23 -12.89 2.34
C TRP A 141 10.58 -13.46 1.93
N VAL A 142 11.52 -12.61 1.52
CA VAL A 142 12.90 -13.04 1.26
C VAL A 142 13.52 -13.62 2.53
N VAL A 143 13.38 -12.93 3.66
CA VAL A 143 13.90 -13.40 4.95
C VAL A 143 13.27 -14.73 5.36
N LEU A 144 11.95 -14.86 5.27
CA LEU A 144 11.26 -16.11 5.61
C LEU A 144 11.61 -17.26 4.67
N GLY A 145 11.70 -17.01 3.36
CA GLY A 145 12.09 -18.02 2.38
C GLY A 145 13.51 -18.52 2.62
N CYS A 146 14.46 -17.60 2.84
CA CYS A 146 15.84 -17.95 3.20
C CYS A 146 15.89 -18.74 4.52
N TYR A 147 15.14 -18.30 5.53
CA TYR A 147 15.07 -19.01 6.81
C TYR A 147 14.50 -20.42 6.67
N ALA A 148 13.42 -20.60 5.92
CA ALA A 148 12.81 -21.92 5.68
C ALA A 148 13.79 -22.90 5.03
N VAL A 149 14.57 -22.46 4.05
CA VAL A 149 15.60 -23.29 3.42
C VAL A 149 16.77 -23.54 4.39
N PHE A 150 17.23 -22.50 5.09
CA PHE A 150 18.37 -22.58 6.01
C PHE A 150 18.15 -23.62 7.12
N ILE A 151 16.97 -23.64 7.76
CA ILE A 151 16.70 -24.60 8.83
C ILE A 151 16.73 -26.06 8.35
N GLN A 152 16.28 -26.32 7.12
CA GLN A 152 16.26 -27.68 6.56
C GLN A 152 17.66 -28.14 6.15
N VAL A 153 18.49 -27.23 5.65
CA VAL A 153 19.87 -27.53 5.25
C VAL A 153 20.77 -27.73 6.46
N THR A 154 20.58 -26.94 7.51
CA THR A 154 21.40 -27.02 8.74
C THR A 154 20.93 -28.08 9.73
N ASN A 155 19.70 -28.56 9.63
CA ASN A 155 19.15 -29.58 10.51
C ASN A 155 18.49 -30.74 9.73
N PRO A 156 19.23 -31.49 8.90
CA PRO A 156 18.67 -32.55 8.07
C PRO A 156 18.15 -33.77 8.87
N GLY A 157 18.37 -33.81 10.19
CA GLY A 157 18.19 -35.00 11.04
C GLY A 157 17.32 -34.86 12.29
N GLY A 158 16.60 -33.75 12.48
CA GLY A 158 15.59 -33.64 13.56
C GLY A 158 14.41 -34.58 13.36
#